data_AF-A0AA90QZN2-F1
#
_entry.id   AF-A0AA90QZN2-F1
#
_cell.length_a   1.000
_cell.length_b   1.000
_cell.length_c   1.000
_cell.angle_alpha   90.00
_cell.angle_beta   90.00
_cell.angle_gamma   90.00
#
_symmetry.space_group_name_H-M   'P 1'
#
loop_
_entity.id
_entity.type
_entity.pdbx_description
1 polymer ?
#
loop_
_entity_poly.entity_id
_entity_poly.type
_entity_poly.pdbx_seq_one_letter_code
_entity_poly.pdbx_strand_id
1 'polypeptide(L)'
;MAKKLIAESAAAPESFEQAMAELAQLVTQMEAGQLPLEASVAAYARGSELVRYCAAQLEKVESQVKVLEGDMLKPFAADGAGEGMQ
;
A
#
# COMPACT_ATOMS: atom_id res chain seq x y z
N MET A 1 3.72 25.48 23.55
CA MET A 1 2.94 24.23 23.40
C MET A 1 3.33 23.49 22.11
N ALA A 2 4.62 23.19 21.88
CA ALA A 2 5.11 22.62 20.61
C ALA A 2 5.50 21.13 20.70
N LYS A 3 5.21 20.46 21.82
CA LYS A 3 5.76 19.14 22.12
C LYS A 3 4.86 17.96 21.75
N LYS A 4 3.65 18.21 21.22
CA LYS A 4 2.63 17.15 21.01
C LYS A 4 2.56 16.57 19.59
N LEU A 5 3.12 17.23 18.58
CA LEU A 5 2.96 16.81 17.18
C LEU A 5 3.90 15.68 16.72
N ILE A 6 4.91 15.33 17.52
CA ILE A 6 5.97 14.39 17.12
C ILE A 6 5.79 12.97 17.68
N ALA A 7 4.82 12.76 18.58
CA ALA A 7 4.67 11.51 19.31
C ALA A 7 3.59 10.56 18.76
N GLU A 8 2.75 10.99 17.80
CA GLU A 8 1.67 10.15 17.24
C GLU A 8 2.05 9.39 15.94
N SER A 9 3.17 9.73 15.28
CA SER A 9 3.54 9.18 13.95
C SER A 9 4.45 7.93 14.02
N ALA A 10 4.78 7.41 15.21
CA ALA A 10 5.61 6.19 15.32
C ALA A 10 4.83 4.87 15.06
N ALA A 11 3.50 4.93 14.91
CA ALA A 11 2.67 3.76 14.61
C ALA A 11 2.60 3.51 13.10
N ALA A 12 2.42 2.25 12.71
CA ALA A 12 2.10 1.90 11.33
C ALA A 12 0.77 2.55 10.93
N PRO A 13 0.64 3.09 9.71
CA PRO A 13 -0.62 3.69 9.24
C PRO A 13 -1.74 2.65 9.21
N GLU A 14 -2.94 3.02 9.67
CA GLU A 14 -4.07 2.09 9.76
C GLU A 14 -4.71 1.81 8.39
N SER A 15 -4.45 2.66 7.39
CA SER A 15 -5.00 2.54 6.04
C SER A 15 -4.08 3.11 4.95
N PHE A 16 -4.33 2.72 3.70
CA PHE A 16 -3.61 3.26 2.53
C PHE A 16 -3.77 4.78 2.40
N GLU A 17 -5.00 5.29 2.57
CA GLU A 17 -5.29 6.73 2.47
C GLU A 17 -4.56 7.55 3.54
N GLN A 18 -4.50 7.04 4.77
CA GLN A 18 -3.73 7.67 5.84
C GLN A 18 -2.22 7.67 5.53
N ALA A 19 -1.67 6.55 5.03
CA ALA A 19 -0.26 6.48 4.66
C ALA A 19 0.10 7.46 3.54
N MET A 20 -0.78 7.60 2.55
CA MET A 20 -0.65 8.55 1.45
C MET A 20 -0.74 10.00 1.93
N ALA A 21 -1.67 10.31 2.83
CA ALA A 21 -1.81 11.64 3.41
C ALA A 21 -0.57 12.04 4.23
N GLU A 22 -0.05 11.13 5.04
CA GLU A 22 1.17 11.34 5.82
C GLU A 22 2.39 11.54 4.90
N LEU A 23 2.52 10.73 3.85
CA LEU A 23 3.60 10.83 2.87
C LEU A 23 3.57 12.19 2.14
N ALA A 24 2.38 12.66 1.73
CA ALA A 24 2.22 13.96 1.09
C ALA A 24 2.63 15.11 2.02
N GLN A 25 2.22 15.06 3.30
CA GLN A 25 2.64 16.04 4.30
C GLN A 25 4.15 16.04 4.52
N LEU A 26 4.77 14.86 4.52
CA LEU A 26 6.21 14.70 4.67
C LEU A 26 6.97 15.34 3.50
N VAL A 27 6.54 15.04 2.27
CA VAL A 27 7.12 15.61 1.05
C VAL A 27 6.99 17.14 1.05
N THR A 28 5.81 17.68 1.38
CA THR A 28 5.62 19.15 1.47
C THR A 28 6.58 19.80 2.47
N GLN A 29 6.82 19.16 3.62
CA GLN A 29 7.76 19.68 4.62
C GLN A 29 9.21 19.62 4.12
N MET A 30 9.59 18.55 3.43
CA MET A 30 10.92 18.39 2.84
C MET A 30 11.19 19.41 1.73
N GLU A 31 10.20 19.66 0.86
CA GLU A 31 10.28 20.64 -0.22
C GLU A 31 10.31 22.08 0.27
N ALA A 32 9.68 22.37 1.42
CA ALA A 32 9.76 23.69 2.06
C ALA A 32 11.19 24.05 2.50
N GLY A 33 12.10 23.07 2.63
CA GLY A 33 13.51 23.31 2.95
C GLY A 33 13.76 23.85 4.36
N GLN A 34 12.76 23.84 5.23
CA GLN A 34 12.84 24.35 6.61
C GLN A 34 13.31 23.29 7.63
N LEU A 35 13.53 22.04 7.21
CA LEU A 35 13.92 20.94 8.09
C LEU A 35 15.43 20.98 8.40
N PRO A 36 15.84 20.93 9.68
CA PRO A 36 17.23 20.69 10.03
C PRO A 36 17.68 19.31 9.56
N LEU A 37 18.99 19.12 9.38
CA LEU A 37 19.57 17.92 8.77
C LEU A 37 19.10 16.61 9.44
N GLU A 38 19.12 16.54 10.78
CA GLU A 38 18.65 15.36 11.50
C GLU A 38 17.16 15.07 11.25
N ALA A 39 16.34 16.11 11.16
CA ALA A 39 14.92 15.97 10.86
C ALA A 39 14.66 15.54 9.41
N SER A 40 15.49 15.99 8.46
CA SER A 40 15.44 15.55 7.06
C SER A 40 15.75 14.06 6.90
N VAL A 41 16.70 13.54 7.66
CA VAL A 41 17.03 12.10 7.67
C VAL A 41 15.88 11.29 8.26
N ALA A 42 15.30 11.75 9.38
CA ALA A 42 14.13 11.11 9.98
C ALA A 42 12.90 11.13 9.05
N ALA A 43 12.67 12.26 8.39
CA ALA A 43 11.62 12.43 7.39
C ALA A 43 11.77 11.45 6.22
N TYR A 44 12.99 11.30 5.70
CA TYR A 44 13.28 10.33 4.65
C TYR A 44 13.03 8.88 5.09
N ALA A 45 13.49 8.51 6.29
CA ALA A 45 13.28 7.17 6.83
C ALA A 45 11.79 6.84 6.95
N ARG A 46 11.00 7.76 7.52
CA ARG A 46 9.55 7.60 7.62
C ARG A 46 8.88 7.54 6.25
N GLY A 47 9.27 8.42 5.33
CA GLY A 47 8.78 8.39 3.94
C GLY A 47 9.03 7.05 3.25
N SER A 48 10.21 6.45 3.45
CA SER A 48 10.54 5.12 2.92
C SER A 48 9.62 4.03 3.48
N GLU A 49 9.32 4.05 4.78
CA GLU A 49 8.39 3.11 5.40
C GLU A 49 6.98 3.24 4.81
N LEU A 50 6.48 4.47 4.66
CA LEU A 50 5.16 4.75 4.09
C LEU A 50 5.06 4.27 2.64
N VAL A 51 6.09 4.52 1.82
CA VAL A 51 6.13 4.03 0.43
C VAL A 51 6.09 2.49 0.38
N ARG A 52 6.85 1.82 1.24
CA ARG A 52 6.85 0.34 1.31
C ARG A 52 5.49 -0.19 1.73
N TYR A 53 4.84 0.44 2.69
CA TYR A 53 3.48 0.08 3.11
C TYR A 53 2.48 0.23 1.96
N CYS A 54 2.48 1.37 1.26
CA CYS A 54 1.59 1.61 0.12
C CYS A 54 1.80 0.57 -0.99
N ALA A 55 3.05 0.26 -1.34
CA ALA A 55 3.37 -0.76 -2.34
C ALA A 55 2.84 -2.15 -1.95
N ALA A 56 3.04 -2.57 -0.69
CA ALA A 56 2.55 -3.85 -0.20
C ALA A 56 1.01 -3.95 -0.22
N GLN A 57 0.32 -2.86 0.10
CA GLN A 57 -1.14 -2.82 0.03
C GLN A 57 -1.65 -2.95 -1.41
N LEU A 58 -1.01 -2.29 -2.37
CA LEU A 58 -1.36 -2.42 -3.79
C LEU A 58 -1.11 -3.83 -4.31
N GLU A 59 0.03 -4.45 -3.98
CA GLU A 59 0.35 -5.83 -4.34
C GLU A 59 -0.69 -6.81 -3.79
N LYS A 60 -1.11 -6.62 -2.53
CA LYS A 60 -2.16 -7.43 -1.90
C LYS A 60 -3.50 -7.30 -2.62
N VAL A 61 -3.86 -6.10 -3.07
CA VAL A 61 -5.10 -5.87 -3.83
C VAL A 61 -5.00 -6.50 -5.22
N GLU A 62 -3.88 -6.31 -5.92
CA GLU A 62 -3.64 -6.91 -7.23
C GLU A 62 -3.71 -8.45 -7.18
N SER A 63 -3.10 -9.06 -6.16
CA SER A 63 -3.17 -10.51 -5.94
C SER A 63 -4.62 -10.99 -5.74
N GLN A 64 -5.41 -10.27 -4.95
CA GLN A 64 -6.83 -10.61 -4.74
C GLN A 64 -7.64 -10.51 -6.03
N VAL A 65 -7.42 -9.47 -6.84
CA VAL A 65 -8.08 -9.31 -8.14
C VAL A 65 -7.76 -10.48 -9.07
N LYS A 66 -6.48 -10.87 -9.16
CA LYS A 66 -6.06 -12.02 -10.00
C LYS A 66 -6.71 -13.33 -9.58
N VAL A 67 -6.86 -13.58 -8.27
CA VAL A 67 -7.55 -14.78 -7.78
C VAL A 67 -9.02 -14.77 -8.19
N LEU A 68 -9.71 -13.64 -8.02
CA LEU A 68 -11.11 -13.50 -8.40
C LEU A 68 -11.33 -13.69 -9.91
N GLU A 69 -10.45 -13.14 -10.75
CA GLU A 69 -10.49 -13.33 -12.20
C GLU A 69 -10.21 -14.79 -12.59
N GLY A 70 -9.21 -15.43 -11.98
CA GLY A 70 -8.88 -16.84 -12.21
C GLY A 70 -9.99 -17.80 -11.76
N ASP A 71 -10.66 -17.50 -10.65
CA ASP A 71 -11.83 -18.26 -10.18
C ASP A 71 -13.05 -18.06 -11.07
N MET A 72 -13.24 -16.86 -11.62
CA MET A 72 -14.29 -16.56 -12.60
C MET A 72 -14.07 -17.27 -13.94
N LEU A 73 -12.80 -17.54 -14.29
CA LEU A 73 -12.39 -18.18 -15.54
C LEU A 73 -12.20 -19.70 -15.42
N LYS A 74 -12.58 -20.35 -14.31
CA LYS A 74 -12.56 -21.82 -14.23
C LYS A 74 -13.32 -22.38 -15.43
N PRO A 75 -12.65 -23.13 -16.34
CA PRO A 75 -13.34 -23.77 -17.45
C PRO A 75 -14.42 -24.64 -16.83
N PHE A 76 -15.67 -24.46 -17.27
CA PHE A 76 -16.69 -25.45 -17.02
C PHE A 76 -16.18 -26.73 -17.69
N ALA A 77 -15.54 -27.61 -16.91
CA ALA A 77 -15.19 -28.93 -17.38
C ALA A 77 -16.52 -29.53 -17.81
N ALA A 78 -16.71 -29.64 -19.12
CA ALA A 78 -17.82 -30.35 -19.70
C ALA A 78 -17.62 -31.83 -19.36
N ASP A 79 -17.94 -32.20 -18.13
CA ASP A 79 -18.22 -33.57 -17.72
C ASP A 79 -19.46 -34.01 -18.51
N GLY A 80 -19.24 -34.47 -19.74
CA GLY A 80 -20.33 -34.88 -20.62
C GLY A 80 -19.99 -35.19 -22.07
N ALA A 81 -18.74 -35.14 -22.52
CA ALA A 81 -18.37 -35.58 -23.88
C ALA A 81 -17.75 -36.98 -23.83
N GLY A 82 -18.54 -37.95 -23.34
CA GLY A 82 -18.13 -39.34 -23.17
C GLY A 82 -19.29 -40.32 -23.36
N GLU A 83 -20.21 -40.07 -24.29
CA GLU A 83 -21.14 -41.10 -24.76
C GLU A 83 -21.07 -41.19 -26.28
N GLY A 84 -20.57 -42.34 -26.74
CA GLY A 84 -20.39 -42.63 -28.14
C GLY A 84 -21.72 -42.74 -28.89
N MET A 85 -21.65 -42.55 -30.20
CA MET A 85 -22.50 -43.32 -31.09
C MET A 85 -21.75 -43.57 -32.39
N GLN A 86 -21.72 -44.85 -32.74
CA GLN A 86 -21.26 -45.41 -34.01
C GLN A 86 -22.13 -44.92 -35.16
#